data_AF-A0A2T4YI25-F1
#
_entry.id   AF-A0A2T4YI25-F1
#
_cell.length_a   1.000
_cell.length_b   1.000
_cell.length_c   1.000
_cell.angle_alpha   90.00
_cell.angle_beta   90.00
_cell.angle_gamma   90.00
#
_symmetry.space_group_name_H-M   'P 1'
#
loop_
_entity.id
_entity.type
_entity.pdbx_description
1 polymer ?
#
loop_
_entity_poly.entity_id
_entity_poly.type
_entity_poly.pdbx_seq_one_letter_code
_entity_poly.pdbx_strand_id
1 'polypeptide(L)'
;MTNDEITEAATLTGKASFMATFGRIPDNFSLLSEHAPGAFAGYGLIRAAIMRDHDAGGALDLKTKELIFALLDTLIGQKTGARNHAAAAVKLGLTLPELAEGLVQVIMAGGITTWNETGADVMRHCVQLEAERAG
;
A
#
# COMPACT_ATOMS: atom_id res chain seq x y z
N MET A 1 6.66 28.95 12.63
CA MET A 1 7.47 27.76 12.36
C MET A 1 8.40 28.05 11.20
N THR A 2 9.63 27.57 11.27
CA THR A 2 10.57 27.61 10.14
C THR A 2 10.22 26.52 9.11
N ASN A 3 10.78 26.61 7.90
CA ASN A 3 10.62 25.57 6.89
C ASN A 3 11.18 24.22 7.35
N ASP A 4 12.23 24.25 8.18
CA ASP A 4 12.86 23.05 8.73
C ASP A 4 11.94 22.37 9.76
N GLU A 5 11.32 23.15 10.65
CA GLU A 5 10.33 22.64 11.62
C GLU A 5 9.11 22.00 10.92
N ILE A 6 8.62 22.62 9.83
CA ILE A 6 7.53 22.06 9.03
C ILE A 6 7.95 20.73 8.38
N THR A 7 9.16 20.68 7.83
CA THR A 7 9.70 19.50 7.16
C THR A 7 9.91 18.35 8.14
N GLU A 8 10.40 18.63 9.33
CA GLU A 8 10.59 17.64 10.40
C GLU A 8 9.24 17.05 10.85
N ALA A 9 8.26 17.90 11.18
CA ALA A 9 6.93 17.45 11.60
C ALA A 9 6.23 16.61 10.52
N ALA A 10 6.34 17.03 9.25
CA ALA A 10 5.82 16.30 8.10
C ALA A 10 6.52 14.94 7.91
N THR A 11 7.84 14.90 8.09
CA THR A 11 8.63 13.66 8.05
C THR A 11 8.17 12.69 9.12
N LEU A 12 7.98 13.13 10.36
CA LEU A 12 7.49 12.29 11.46
C LEU A 12 6.09 11.74 11.16
N THR A 13 5.20 12.58 10.64
CA THR A 13 3.86 12.18 10.21
C THR A 13 3.90 11.09 9.13
N GLY A 14 4.76 11.27 8.12
CA GLY A 14 4.98 10.29 7.06
C GLY A 14 5.49 8.95 7.59
N LYS A 15 6.51 8.97 8.44
CA LYS A 15 7.07 7.77 9.09
C LYS A 15 6.01 7.03 9.89
N ALA A 16 5.23 7.74 10.70
CA ALA A 16 4.14 7.15 11.49
C ALA A 16 3.09 6.45 10.60
N SER A 17 2.75 7.06 9.46
CA SER A 17 1.84 6.47 8.48
C SER A 17 2.35 5.12 7.94
N PHE A 18 3.64 5.02 7.57
CA PHE A 18 4.23 3.76 7.12
C PHE A 18 4.26 2.69 8.21
N MET A 19 4.63 3.07 9.43
CA MET A 19 4.64 2.17 10.57
C MET A 19 3.26 1.59 10.85
N ALA A 20 2.21 2.40 10.76
CA ALA A 20 0.83 1.94 10.96
C ALA A 20 0.40 0.88 9.93
N THR A 21 0.84 1.01 8.67
CA THR A 21 0.47 0.06 7.61
C THR A 21 1.34 -1.19 7.58
N PHE A 22 2.67 -1.01 7.61
CA PHE A 22 3.62 -2.08 7.33
C PHE A 22 4.39 -2.57 8.56
N GLY A 23 4.25 -1.90 9.70
CA GLY A 23 5.08 -2.16 10.89
C GLY A 23 6.56 -1.78 10.71
N ARG A 24 6.92 -1.16 9.57
CA ARG A 24 8.27 -0.70 9.22
C ARG A 24 8.19 0.42 8.19
N ILE A 25 9.27 1.17 8.04
CA ILE A 25 9.48 2.04 6.87
C ILE A 25 10.20 1.19 5.81
N PRO A 26 9.64 0.99 4.61
CA PRO A 26 10.32 0.24 3.56
C PRO A 26 11.62 0.95 3.13
N ASP A 27 12.66 0.17 2.82
CA ASP A 27 14.02 0.66 2.56
C ASP A 27 14.09 1.77 1.50
N ASN A 28 13.30 1.67 0.43
CA ASN A 28 13.21 2.70 -0.61
C ASN A 28 12.76 4.06 -0.05
N PHE A 29 11.88 4.06 0.95
CA PHE A 29 11.40 5.28 1.60
C PHE A 29 12.35 5.76 2.70
N SER A 30 13.11 4.86 3.32
CA SER A 30 14.24 5.24 4.19
C SER A 30 15.30 6.00 3.38
N LEU A 31 15.66 5.50 2.19
CA LEU A 31 16.57 6.20 1.27
C LEU A 31 16.01 7.55 0.81
N LEU A 32 14.71 7.63 0.51
CA LEU A 32 14.06 8.90 0.17
C LEU A 32 14.13 9.90 1.33
N SER A 33 13.89 9.45 2.57
CA SER A 33 13.99 10.29 3.76
C SER A 33 15.41 10.79 4.01
N GLU A 34 16.43 9.99 3.73
CA GLU A 34 17.83 10.34 3.93
C GLU A 34 18.34 11.33 2.89
N HIS A 35 18.08 11.06 1.61
CA HIS A 35 18.69 11.80 0.49
C HIS A 35 17.80 12.92 -0.06
N ALA A 36 16.49 12.89 0.20
CA ALA A 36 15.54 13.91 -0.25
C ALA A 36 14.46 14.18 0.82
N PRO A 37 14.84 14.66 2.03
CA PRO A 37 13.94 14.77 3.18
C PRO A 37 12.71 15.64 2.92
N GLY A 38 12.85 16.74 2.16
CA GLY A 38 11.70 17.56 1.77
C GLY A 38 10.69 16.83 0.88
N ALA A 39 11.17 15.98 -0.04
CA ALA A 39 10.30 15.16 -0.88
C ALA A 39 9.63 14.05 -0.07
N PHE A 40 10.37 13.40 0.84
CA PHE A 40 9.79 12.43 1.78
C PHE A 40 8.72 13.06 2.67
N ALA A 41 8.96 14.26 3.20
CA ALA A 41 8.00 15.01 4.00
C ALA A 41 6.69 15.26 3.23
N GLY A 42 6.79 15.79 2.01
CA GLY A 42 5.63 16.04 1.15
C GLY A 42 4.86 14.75 0.81
N TYR A 43 5.58 13.71 0.39
CA TYR A 43 4.98 12.39 0.11
C TYR A 43 4.33 11.78 1.36
N GLY A 44 4.99 11.89 2.50
CA GLY A 44 4.52 11.41 3.80
C GLY A 44 3.18 12.04 4.20
N LEU A 45 3.01 13.35 3.96
CA LEU A 45 1.74 14.03 4.20
C LEU A 45 0.63 13.55 3.25
N ILE A 46 0.93 13.37 1.96
CA ILE A 46 -0.02 12.81 1.00
C ILE A 46 -0.49 11.43 1.47
N ARG A 47 0.47 10.56 1.81
CA ARG A 47 0.17 9.20 2.28
C ARG A 47 -0.63 9.22 3.58
N ALA A 48 -0.22 10.01 4.57
CA ALA A 48 -0.93 10.12 5.84
C ALA A 48 -2.37 10.60 5.66
N ALA A 49 -2.62 11.48 4.69
CA ALA A 49 -3.97 11.93 4.39
C ALA A 49 -4.84 10.85 3.74
N ILE A 50 -4.28 10.11 2.77
CA ILE A 50 -4.99 9.06 2.05
C ILE A 50 -5.27 7.86 2.96
N MET A 51 -4.33 7.51 3.85
CA MET A 51 -4.39 6.31 4.70
C MET A 51 -5.11 6.49 6.05
N ARG A 52 -6.02 7.47 6.18
CA ARG A 52 -6.90 7.58 7.35
C ARG A 52 -8.09 6.63 7.24
N ASP A 53 -8.42 5.88 8.28
CA ASP A 53 -9.67 5.12 8.31
C ASP A 53 -10.89 6.03 8.61
N HIS A 54 -12.10 5.48 8.62
CA HIS A 54 -13.34 6.24 8.86
C HIS A 54 -13.33 7.01 10.19
N ASP A 55 -12.85 6.40 11.26
CA ASP A 55 -12.75 7.01 12.59
C ASP A 55 -11.76 8.20 12.63
N ALA A 56 -10.77 8.20 11.74
CA ALA A 56 -9.81 9.27 11.52
C ALA A 56 -10.23 10.25 10.39
N GLY A 57 -11.50 10.20 9.94
CA GLY A 57 -12.03 11.10 8.92
C GLY A 57 -11.64 10.74 7.48
N GLY A 58 -11.36 9.47 7.21
CA GLY A 58 -11.29 8.90 5.86
C GLY A 58 -12.68 8.62 5.29
N ALA A 59 -12.85 8.77 3.97
CA ALA A 59 -14.12 8.49 3.29
C ALA A 59 -14.25 7.03 2.78
N LEU A 60 -13.13 6.32 2.70
CA LEU A 60 -13.08 4.89 2.40
C LEU A 60 -12.37 4.19 3.56
N ASP A 61 -12.76 2.95 3.84
CA ASP A 61 -12.09 2.12 4.83
C ASP A 61 -10.68 1.73 4.36
N LEU A 62 -9.84 1.30 5.31
CA LEU A 62 -8.47 0.88 4.98
C LEU A 62 -8.45 -0.36 4.06
N LYS A 63 -9.36 -1.32 4.25
CA LYS A 63 -9.43 -2.54 3.43
C LYS A 63 -9.54 -2.20 1.94
N THR A 64 -10.44 -1.28 1.61
CA THR A 64 -10.74 -0.82 0.26
C THR A 64 -9.57 -0.03 -0.33
N LYS A 65 -8.95 0.85 0.46
CA LYS A 65 -7.77 1.63 0.02
C LYS A 65 -6.59 0.73 -0.32
N GLU A 66 -6.31 -0.24 0.56
CA GLU A 66 -5.25 -1.21 0.36
C GLU A 66 -5.52 -2.08 -0.88
N LEU A 67 -6.76 -2.52 -1.10
CA LEU A 67 -7.14 -3.19 -2.34
C LEU A 67 -6.87 -2.29 -3.56
N ILE A 68 -7.34 -1.05 -3.56
CA ILE A 68 -7.14 -0.12 -4.69
C ILE A 68 -5.63 0.04 -4.99
N PHE A 69 -4.79 0.24 -3.97
CA PHE A 69 -3.34 0.32 -4.18
C PHE A 69 -2.76 -0.97 -4.75
N ALA A 70 -3.20 -2.14 -4.27
CA ALA A 70 -2.76 -3.42 -4.82
C ALA A 70 -3.11 -3.57 -6.31
N LEU A 71 -4.29 -3.09 -6.73
CA LEU A 71 -4.73 -3.12 -8.12
C LEU A 71 -3.95 -2.12 -8.98
N LEU A 72 -3.71 -0.91 -8.49
CA LEU A 72 -2.93 0.11 -9.20
C LEU A 72 -1.47 -0.31 -9.36
N ASP A 73 -0.85 -0.86 -8.31
CA ASP A 73 0.50 -1.40 -8.37
C ASP A 73 0.58 -2.61 -9.32
N THR A 74 -0.46 -3.44 -9.36
CA THR A 74 -0.57 -4.52 -10.34
C THR A 74 -0.60 -3.98 -11.77
N LEU A 75 -1.40 -2.93 -12.02
CA LEU A 75 -1.54 -2.29 -13.32
C LEU A 75 -0.21 -1.73 -13.83
N ILE A 76 0.57 -1.09 -12.96
CA ILE A 76 1.86 -0.47 -13.35
C ILE A 76 3.06 -1.44 -13.23
N GLY A 77 2.84 -2.71 -12.87
CA GLY A 77 3.90 -3.72 -12.75
C GLY A 77 4.77 -3.62 -11.48
N GLN A 78 4.31 -2.90 -10.45
CA GLN A 78 5.00 -2.77 -9.16
C GLN A 78 4.72 -3.99 -8.27
N LYS A 79 5.44 -5.10 -8.52
CA LYS A 79 5.17 -6.40 -7.85
C LYS A 79 5.29 -6.33 -6.32
N THR A 80 6.26 -5.60 -5.79
CA THR A 80 6.50 -5.54 -4.33
C THR A 80 5.43 -4.74 -3.61
N GLY A 81 5.05 -3.59 -4.16
CA GLY A 81 3.96 -2.75 -3.66
C GLY A 81 2.63 -3.49 -3.73
N ALA A 82 2.33 -4.11 -4.88
CA ALA A 82 1.11 -4.88 -5.07
C ALA A 82 0.95 -5.99 -4.02
N ARG A 83 2.02 -6.74 -3.73
CA ARG A 83 2.02 -7.76 -2.66
C ARG A 83 1.80 -7.18 -1.28
N ASN A 84 2.53 -6.10 -0.95
CA ASN A 84 2.43 -5.49 0.38
C ASN A 84 1.02 -4.94 0.65
N HIS A 85 0.43 -4.27 -0.33
CA HIS A 85 -0.92 -3.71 -0.24
C HIS A 85 -1.98 -4.82 -0.22
N ALA A 86 -1.86 -5.86 -1.04
CA ALA A 86 -2.78 -7.00 -0.99
C ALA A 86 -2.73 -7.74 0.36
N ALA A 87 -1.53 -7.96 0.90
CA ALA A 87 -1.35 -8.59 2.22
C ALA A 87 -1.92 -7.71 3.35
N ALA A 88 -1.79 -6.38 3.25
CA ALA A 88 -2.42 -5.45 4.18
C ALA A 88 -3.95 -5.48 4.08
N ALA A 89 -4.52 -5.53 2.87
CA ALA A 89 -5.96 -5.67 2.67
C ALA A 89 -6.48 -7.00 3.27
N VAL A 90 -5.79 -8.12 3.06
CA VAL A 90 -6.15 -9.43 3.63
C VAL A 90 -6.08 -9.40 5.17
N LYS A 91 -5.07 -8.74 5.76
CA LYS A 91 -5.01 -8.48 7.21
C LYS A 91 -6.23 -7.73 7.73
N LEU A 92 -6.81 -6.85 6.92
CA LEU A 92 -8.00 -6.06 7.23
C LEU A 92 -9.32 -6.78 6.87
N GLY A 93 -9.26 -8.07 6.53
CA GLY A 93 -10.43 -8.90 6.24
C GLY A 93 -10.84 -8.95 4.77
N LEU A 94 -9.98 -8.53 3.83
CA LEU A 94 -10.19 -8.82 2.42
C LEU A 94 -10.04 -10.33 2.17
N THR A 95 -11.04 -10.93 1.55
CA THR A 95 -11.05 -12.35 1.21
C THR A 95 -10.27 -12.61 -0.08
N LEU A 96 -9.74 -13.82 -0.25
CA LEU A 96 -9.07 -14.22 -1.49
C LEU A 96 -9.97 -14.10 -2.74
N PRO A 97 -11.29 -14.40 -2.68
CA PRO A 97 -12.21 -14.12 -3.78
C PRO A 97 -12.36 -12.63 -4.11
N GLU A 98 -12.49 -11.74 -3.11
CA GLU A 98 -12.53 -10.28 -3.36
C GLU A 98 -11.23 -9.80 -4.05
N LEU A 99 -10.07 -10.30 -3.60
CA LEU A 99 -8.78 -9.98 -4.23
C LEU A 99 -8.70 -10.49 -5.67
N ALA A 100 -9.11 -11.73 -5.92
CA ALA A 100 -9.10 -12.32 -7.25
C ALA A 100 -10.00 -11.54 -8.21
N GLU A 101 -11.21 -11.17 -7.77
CA GLU A 101 -12.14 -10.36 -8.57
C GLU A 101 -11.52 -9.02 -8.95
N GLY A 102 -10.94 -8.29 -7.99
CA GLY A 102 -10.25 -7.03 -8.26
C GLY A 102 -9.10 -7.18 -9.26
N LEU A 103 -8.25 -8.20 -9.11
CA LEU A 103 -7.13 -8.45 -10.03
C LEU A 103 -7.59 -8.82 -11.44
N VAL A 104 -8.71 -9.53 -11.59
CA VAL A 104 -9.31 -9.80 -12.90
C VAL A 104 -9.86 -8.52 -13.53
N GLN A 105 -10.40 -7.57 -12.75
CA GLN A 105 -10.79 -6.26 -13.30
C GLN A 105 -9.61 -5.50 -13.90
N VAL A 106 -8.39 -5.66 -13.36
CA VAL A 106 -7.18 -5.03 -13.92
C VAL A 106 -6.87 -5.53 -15.34
N ILE A 107 -7.25 -6.77 -15.68
CA ILE A 107 -7.11 -7.31 -17.05
C ILE A 107 -7.88 -6.44 -18.05
N MET A 108 -9.04 -5.92 -17.67
CA MET A 108 -9.86 -5.06 -18.55
C MET A 108 -9.18 -3.72 -18.83
N ALA A 109 -8.39 -3.21 -17.89
CA ALA A 109 -7.71 -1.91 -18.00
C ALA A 109 -6.31 -2.02 -18.63
N GLY A 110 -5.53 -3.05 -18.28
CA GLY A 110 -4.13 -3.20 -18.68
C GLY A 110 -3.82 -4.43 -19.53
N GLY A 111 -4.81 -5.25 -19.87
CA GLY A 111 -4.64 -6.48 -20.63
C GLY A 111 -4.12 -7.64 -19.78
N ILE A 112 -4.06 -8.84 -20.39
CA ILE A 112 -3.72 -10.11 -19.72
C ILE A 112 -2.32 -10.13 -19.10
N THR A 113 -1.40 -9.30 -19.58
CA THR A 113 -0.04 -9.19 -19.05
C THR A 113 -0.02 -8.74 -17.59
N THR A 114 -0.96 -7.90 -17.16
CA THR A 114 -1.09 -7.47 -15.75
C THR A 114 -1.29 -8.66 -14.81
N TRP A 115 -2.12 -9.62 -15.21
CA TRP A 115 -2.31 -10.87 -14.47
C TRP A 115 -1.04 -11.74 -14.51
N ASN A 116 -0.52 -12.00 -15.71
CA ASN A 116 0.60 -12.92 -15.89
C ASN A 116 1.87 -12.47 -15.14
N GLU A 117 2.14 -11.16 -15.13
CA GLU A 117 3.35 -10.62 -14.53
C GLU A 117 3.22 -10.34 -13.03
N THR A 118 2.10 -9.75 -12.60
CA THR A 118 1.94 -9.25 -11.23
C THR A 118 0.76 -9.88 -10.52
N GLY A 119 -0.43 -9.92 -11.12
CA GLY A 119 -1.64 -10.39 -10.43
C GLY A 119 -1.55 -11.83 -9.93
N ALA A 120 -1.01 -12.75 -10.74
CA ALA A 120 -0.78 -14.14 -10.33
C ALA A 120 0.24 -14.25 -9.19
N ASP A 121 1.25 -13.37 -9.14
CA ASP A 121 2.22 -13.33 -8.04
C ASP A 121 1.58 -12.85 -6.73
N VAL A 122 0.76 -11.80 -6.82
CA VAL A 122 -0.02 -11.26 -5.71
C VAL A 122 -0.97 -12.33 -5.13
N MET A 123 -1.71 -13.05 -5.99
CA MET A 123 -2.59 -14.13 -5.53
C MET A 123 -1.82 -15.24 -4.84
N ARG A 124 -0.72 -15.72 -5.43
CA ARG A 124 0.12 -16.76 -4.80
C ARG A 124 0.62 -16.33 -3.43
N HIS A 125 1.06 -15.08 -3.30
CA HIS A 125 1.51 -14.53 -2.04
C HIS A 125 0.41 -14.54 -0.96
N CYS A 126 -0.78 -14.04 -1.28
CA CYS A 126 -1.89 -13.99 -0.31
C CYS A 126 -2.46 -15.36 0.04
N VAL A 127 -2.50 -16.31 -0.91
CA VAL A 127 -2.88 -17.71 -0.64
C VAL A 127 -1.94 -18.34 0.39
N GLN A 128 -0.64 -18.12 0.23
CA GLN A 128 0.35 -18.62 1.18
C GLN A 128 0.17 -17.99 2.57
N LEU A 129 -0.04 -16.67 2.64
CA LEU A 129 -0.27 -15.98 3.91
C LEU A 129 -1.51 -16.50 4.66
N GLU A 130 -2.60 -16.77 3.96
CA GLU A 130 -3.81 -17.33 4.57
C GLU A 130 -3.59 -18.79 5.03
N ALA A 131 -2.85 -19.59 4.27
CA ALA A 131 -2.49 -20.96 4.68
C ALA A 131 -1.63 -20.96 5.96
N GLU A 132 -0.67 -20.04 6.08
CA GLU A 132 0.19 -19.87 7.26
C GLU A 132 -0.59 -19.41 8.51
N ARG A 133 -1.78 -18.81 8.35
CA ARG A 133 -2.65 -18.39 9.46
C ARG A 133 -3.58 -19.49 9.95
N ALA A 134 -3.91 -20.44 9.07
CA ALA A 134 -4.83 -21.52 9.36
C ALA A 134 -4.16 -22.73 10.03
N GLY A 135 -2.82 -22.81 9.99
CA GLY A 135 -2.01 -23.83 10.66
C GLY A 135 -1.47 -23.36 12.01
#